data_AF-A0A661IU60-F1
#
_entry.id   AF-A0A661IU60-F1
#
_cell.length_a   1.000
_cell.length_b   1.000
_cell.length_c   1.000
_cell.angle_alpha   90.00
_cell.angle_beta   90.00
_cell.angle_gamma   90.00
#
_symmetry.space_group_name_H-M   'P 1'
#
loop_
_entity.id
_entity.type
_entity.pdbx_description
1 polymer ?
#
loop_
_entity_poly.entity_id
_entity_poly.type
_entity_poly.pdbx_seq_one_letter_code
_entity_poly.pdbx_strand_id
1 'polypeptide(L)'
;MNAVVAVQELIDQNKKRISILKKQLADNDAGINKMSSMARASSENGLEQSKIALEKNEMILKELQKHDMQELEKEFRLKEAIKRKNYYKYQKVRLKRDIEKGNDQKLEAMMIIDELPTDLNLNDADLFEIAETTIKLDLRIHDELDKELEEIKRDFAELLKNINEEDIGRLGMLQLHIPIITLHLSVLISNIKEIIKEEDLAPFKGLPKFEDWWIDELWANHQAYFGLYKWKHVISSLCITTEQKKAWGTIFSNWVFMKKALNKKGKLAFDFNFAFDSLMKHHSNLEEELDTNNLKIMEKIVQDITVKEDFHKFHKAHNIITLYLDFKREKLGFTEQSDVEPYEL
;
A
#
# COMPACT_ATOMS: atom_id res chain seq x y z
N MET A 1 1.66 -34.46 -46.88
CA MET A 1 2.87 -34.79 -47.68
C MET A 1 2.60 -35.78 -48.82
N ASN A 2 2.04 -36.97 -48.59
CA ASN A 2 1.81 -37.97 -49.66
C ASN A 2 0.85 -37.52 -50.78
N ALA A 3 -0.17 -36.72 -50.46
CA ALA A 3 -1.13 -36.22 -51.43
C ALA A 3 -0.54 -35.16 -52.39
N VAL A 4 0.33 -34.28 -51.89
CA VAL A 4 1.03 -33.26 -52.69
C VAL A 4 1.98 -33.90 -53.70
N VAL A 5 2.72 -34.92 -53.27
CA VAL A 5 3.63 -35.70 -54.14
C VAL A 5 2.84 -36.44 -55.23
N ALA A 6 1.72 -37.07 -54.88
CA ALA A 6 0.87 -37.76 -55.85
C ALA A 6 0.26 -36.83 -56.91
N VAL A 7 -0.19 -35.62 -56.52
CA VAL A 7 -0.74 -34.63 -57.46
C VAL A 7 0.37 -34.06 -58.37
N GLN A 8 1.58 -33.88 -57.83
CA GLN A 8 2.74 -33.44 -58.62
C GLN A 8 3.14 -34.47 -59.68
N GLU A 9 3.14 -35.76 -59.33
CA GLU A 9 3.39 -36.85 -60.29
C GLU A 9 2.33 -36.90 -61.40
N LEU A 10 1.06 -36.68 -61.07
CA LEU A 10 -0.03 -36.62 -62.05
C LEU A 10 0.10 -35.41 -63.00
N ILE A 11 0.56 -34.26 -62.50
CA ILE A 11 0.89 -33.08 -63.32
C ILE A 11 2.02 -33.42 -64.31
N ASP A 12 3.07 -34.07 -63.84
CA ASP A 12 4.22 -34.43 -64.68
C ASP A 12 3.86 -35.48 -65.74
N GLN A 13 3.02 -36.44 -65.40
CA GLN A 13 2.47 -37.42 -66.34
C GLN A 13 1.59 -36.75 -67.41
N ASN A 14 0.71 -35.82 -67.02
CA ASN A 14 -0.14 -35.08 -67.96
C ASN A 14 0.69 -34.16 -68.88
N LYS A 15 1.74 -33.49 -68.37
CA LYS A 15 2.68 -32.70 -69.17
C LYS A 15 3.40 -33.56 -70.21
N LYS A 16 3.89 -34.73 -69.81
CA LYS A 16 4.51 -35.71 -70.74
C LYS A 16 3.51 -36.16 -71.82
N ARG A 17 2.28 -36.51 -71.44
CA ARG A 17 1.23 -36.93 -72.37
C ARG A 17 0.84 -35.83 -73.38
N ILE A 18 0.71 -34.58 -72.92
CA ILE A 18 0.47 -33.41 -73.79
C ILE A 18 1.62 -33.22 -74.79
N SER A 19 2.88 -33.37 -74.35
CA SER A 19 4.04 -33.20 -75.23
C SER A 19 4.08 -34.23 -76.36
N ILE A 20 3.72 -35.49 -76.06
CA ILE A 20 3.66 -36.59 -77.03
C ILE A 20 2.52 -36.35 -78.04
N LEU A 21 1.31 -36.01 -77.56
CA LEU A 21 0.15 -35.77 -78.40
C LEU A 21 0.33 -34.54 -79.31
N LYS A 22 0.96 -33.47 -78.80
CA LYS A 22 1.33 -32.29 -79.63
C LYS A 22 2.30 -32.65 -80.74
N LYS A 23 3.30 -33.49 -80.44
CA LYS A 23 4.29 -33.95 -81.43
C LYS A 23 3.64 -34.81 -82.51
N GLN A 24 2.77 -35.75 -82.14
CA GLN A 24 2.03 -36.61 -83.08
C GLN A 24 1.12 -35.81 -84.02
N LEU A 25 0.45 -34.78 -83.52
CA LEU A 25 -0.37 -33.89 -84.35
C LEU A 25 0.48 -33.04 -85.30
N ALA A 26 1.61 -32.50 -84.82
CA ALA A 26 2.55 -31.74 -85.65
C ALA A 26 3.18 -32.58 -86.77
N ASP A 27 3.58 -33.83 -86.49
CA ASP A 27 4.15 -34.75 -87.48
C ASP A 27 3.14 -35.15 -88.57
N ASN A 28 1.85 -35.16 -88.21
CA ASN A 28 0.74 -35.42 -89.15
C ASN A 28 0.41 -34.19 -90.01
N ASP A 29 0.41 -32.99 -89.43
CA ASP A 29 0.21 -31.74 -90.18
C ASP A 29 1.38 -31.41 -91.12
N ALA A 30 2.61 -31.81 -90.75
CA ALA A 30 3.80 -31.73 -91.60
C ALA A 30 3.87 -32.82 -92.70
N GLY A 31 2.94 -33.78 -92.69
CA GLY A 31 2.85 -34.85 -93.70
C GLY A 31 3.89 -35.96 -93.56
N ILE A 32 4.62 -36.02 -92.44
CA ILE A 32 5.67 -37.01 -92.17
C ILE A 32 5.05 -38.38 -91.85
N ASN A 33 3.96 -38.40 -91.06
CA ASN A 33 3.19 -39.60 -90.73
C ASN A 33 1.69 -39.33 -90.88
N LYS A 34 1.05 -39.91 -91.90
CA LYS A 34 -0.39 -39.72 -92.14
C LYS A 34 -1.23 -40.53 -91.14
N MET A 35 -1.95 -39.84 -90.28
CA MET A 35 -2.96 -40.42 -89.40
C MET A 35 -4.30 -40.54 -90.12
N SER A 36 -5.11 -41.54 -89.75
CA SER A 36 -6.50 -41.61 -90.20
C SER A 36 -7.32 -40.45 -89.60
N SER A 37 -8.40 -40.06 -90.26
CA SER A 37 -9.31 -38.99 -89.76
C SER A 37 -9.79 -39.27 -88.33
N MET A 38 -10.05 -40.54 -87.99
CA MET A 38 -10.44 -40.98 -86.65
C MET A 38 -9.28 -40.88 -85.64
N ALA A 39 -8.05 -41.24 -86.03
CA ALA A 39 -6.88 -41.14 -85.16
C ALA A 39 -6.48 -39.69 -84.86
N ARG A 40 -6.69 -38.78 -85.82
CA ARG A 40 -6.51 -37.33 -85.64
C ARG A 40 -7.52 -36.78 -84.62
N ALA A 41 -8.82 -37.03 -84.82
CA ALA A 41 -9.86 -36.58 -83.90
C ALA A 41 -9.68 -37.15 -82.48
N SER A 42 -9.22 -38.41 -82.36
CA SER A 42 -8.90 -39.03 -81.06
C SER A 42 -7.71 -38.38 -80.38
N SER A 43 -6.68 -38.01 -81.14
CA SER A 43 -5.49 -37.32 -80.62
C SER A 43 -5.79 -35.88 -80.20
N GLU A 44 -6.65 -35.18 -80.94
CA GLU A 44 -7.14 -33.83 -80.60
C GLU A 44 -7.99 -33.85 -79.33
N ASN A 45 -8.96 -34.76 -79.23
CA ASN A 45 -9.78 -34.93 -78.02
C ASN A 45 -8.93 -35.38 -76.81
N GLY A 46 -7.97 -36.30 -77.02
CA GLY A 46 -7.04 -36.73 -75.98
C GLY A 46 -6.12 -35.60 -75.48
N LEU A 47 -5.73 -34.68 -76.37
CA LEU A 47 -4.96 -33.49 -76.03
C LEU A 47 -5.79 -32.51 -75.19
N GLU A 48 -7.04 -32.28 -75.57
CA GLU A 48 -7.98 -31.42 -74.85
C GLU A 48 -8.28 -31.97 -73.46
N GLN A 49 -8.59 -33.26 -73.34
CA GLN A 49 -8.80 -33.92 -72.05
C GLN A 49 -7.56 -33.87 -71.15
N SER A 50 -6.36 -34.05 -71.72
CA SER A 50 -5.11 -33.98 -70.95
C SER A 50 -4.82 -32.55 -70.46
N LYS A 51 -5.18 -31.51 -71.23
CA LYS A 51 -5.09 -30.10 -70.80
C LYS A 51 -6.06 -29.79 -69.66
N ILE A 52 -7.32 -30.21 -69.78
CA ILE A 52 -8.34 -30.05 -68.73
C ILE A 52 -7.89 -30.74 -67.43
N ALA A 53 -7.34 -31.95 -67.53
CA ALA A 53 -6.83 -32.69 -66.37
C ALA A 53 -5.61 -32.02 -65.74
N LEU A 54 -4.73 -31.39 -66.54
CA LEU A 54 -3.59 -30.64 -66.05
C LEU A 54 -4.03 -29.40 -65.26
N GLU A 55 -4.93 -28.59 -65.81
CA GLU A 55 -5.47 -27.40 -65.14
C GLU A 55 -6.16 -27.75 -63.82
N LYS A 56 -6.95 -28.83 -63.80
CA LYS A 56 -7.60 -29.32 -62.59
C LYS A 56 -6.59 -29.75 -61.52
N ASN A 57 -5.55 -30.49 -61.90
CA ASN A 57 -4.52 -30.94 -60.95
C ASN A 57 -3.67 -29.77 -60.43
N GLU A 58 -3.38 -28.77 -61.26
CA GLU A 58 -2.67 -27.55 -60.85
C GLU A 58 -3.50 -26.70 -59.87
N MET A 59 -4.83 -26.65 -60.04
CA MET A 59 -5.72 -26.02 -59.04
C MET A 59 -5.72 -26.78 -57.71
N ILE A 60 -5.87 -28.10 -57.76
CA ILE A 60 -5.85 -28.95 -56.55
C ILE A 60 -4.53 -28.79 -55.79
N LEU A 61 -3.40 -28.72 -56.50
CA LEU A 61 -2.09 -28.51 -55.88
C LEU A 61 -2.02 -27.16 -55.13
N LYS A 62 -2.52 -26.08 -55.75
CA LYS A 62 -2.55 -24.75 -55.13
C LYS A 62 -3.43 -24.71 -53.89
N GLU A 63 -4.57 -25.39 -53.91
CA GLU A 63 -5.46 -25.49 -52.75
C GLU A 63 -4.81 -26.26 -51.60
N LEU A 64 -4.15 -27.39 -51.89
CA LEU A 64 -3.42 -28.18 -50.90
C LEU A 64 -2.29 -27.38 -50.26
N GLN A 65 -1.50 -26.65 -51.05
CA GLN A 65 -0.42 -25.79 -50.54
C GLN A 65 -0.96 -24.66 -49.65
N LYS A 66 -2.11 -24.08 -50.00
CA LYS A 66 -2.77 -23.04 -49.19
C LYS A 66 -3.27 -23.59 -47.86
N HIS A 67 -3.82 -24.80 -47.85
CA HIS A 67 -4.26 -25.47 -46.63
C HIS A 67 -3.08 -25.76 -45.68
N ASP A 68 -2.00 -26.34 -46.20
CA ASP A 68 -0.79 -26.63 -45.42
C ASP A 68 -0.20 -25.35 -44.80
N MET A 69 -0.18 -24.23 -45.54
CA MET A 69 0.29 -22.93 -45.03
C MET A 69 -0.57 -22.40 -43.88
N GLN A 70 -1.90 -22.51 -43.99
CA GLN A 70 -2.83 -22.07 -42.94
C GLN A 70 -2.74 -22.94 -41.69
N GLU A 71 -2.52 -24.24 -41.84
CA GLU A 71 -2.33 -25.16 -40.72
C GLU A 71 -1.03 -24.86 -39.97
N LEU A 72 0.04 -24.58 -40.71
CA LEU A 72 1.34 -24.18 -40.15
C LEU A 72 1.24 -22.86 -39.35
N GLU A 73 0.47 -21.89 -39.85
CA GLU A 73 0.23 -20.62 -39.15
C GLU A 73 -0.59 -20.83 -37.87
N LYS A 74 -1.61 -21.70 -37.90
CA LYS A 74 -2.39 -22.06 -36.71
C LYS A 74 -1.54 -22.75 -35.66
N GLU A 75 -0.69 -23.70 -36.05
CA GLU A 75 0.26 -24.33 -35.14
C GLU A 75 1.23 -23.33 -34.51
N PHE A 76 1.74 -22.39 -35.30
CA PHE A 76 2.66 -21.37 -34.82
C PHE A 76 1.98 -20.48 -33.76
N ARG A 77 0.77 -19.99 -34.04
CA ARG A 77 -0.03 -19.21 -33.08
C ARG A 77 -0.35 -20.00 -31.82
N LEU A 78 -0.67 -21.29 -31.94
CA LEU A 78 -0.92 -22.17 -30.79
C LEU A 78 0.34 -22.36 -29.95
N LYS A 79 1.50 -22.60 -30.58
CA LYS A 79 2.79 -22.74 -29.89
C LYS A 79 3.19 -21.45 -29.19
N GLU A 80 2.97 -20.28 -29.79
CA GLU A 80 3.19 -18.98 -29.13
C GLU A 80 2.26 -18.77 -27.94
N ALA A 81 0.98 -19.10 -28.08
CA ALA A 81 0.02 -19.01 -26.98
C ALA A 81 0.40 -19.94 -25.81
N ILE A 82 0.86 -21.16 -26.10
CA ILE A 82 1.37 -22.10 -25.08
C ILE A 82 2.66 -21.57 -24.45
N LYS A 83 3.59 -21.02 -25.23
CA LYS A 83 4.82 -20.40 -24.70
C LYS A 83 4.50 -19.24 -23.78
N ARG A 84 3.59 -18.35 -24.15
CA ARG A 84 3.12 -17.25 -23.31
C ARG A 84 2.49 -17.79 -22.04
N LYS A 85 1.53 -18.71 -22.13
CA LYS A 85 0.87 -19.30 -20.96
C LYS A 85 1.85 -19.97 -19.99
N ASN A 86 2.85 -20.67 -20.53
CA ASN A 86 3.91 -21.27 -19.72
C ASN A 86 4.84 -20.22 -19.12
N TYR A 87 5.18 -19.17 -19.86
CA TYR A 87 5.97 -18.03 -19.37
C TYR A 87 5.30 -17.41 -18.14
N TYR A 88 3.99 -17.20 -18.15
CA TYR A 88 3.30 -16.58 -17.01
C TYR A 88 3.06 -17.55 -15.84
N LYS A 89 2.82 -18.84 -16.11
CA LYS A 89 2.69 -19.87 -15.04
C LYS A 89 3.94 -20.00 -14.16
N TYR A 90 5.13 -19.76 -14.72
CA TYR A 90 6.40 -19.86 -13.98
C TYR A 90 6.95 -18.50 -13.51
N GLN A 91 6.16 -17.43 -13.60
CA GLN A 91 6.62 -16.06 -13.31
C GLN A 91 7.11 -15.90 -11.86
N LYS A 92 6.39 -16.42 -10.87
CA LYS A 92 6.83 -16.42 -9.46
C LYS A 92 8.19 -17.09 -9.23
N VAL A 93 8.45 -18.18 -9.96
CA VAL A 93 9.71 -18.93 -9.85
C VAL A 93 10.87 -18.13 -10.46
N ARG A 94 10.61 -17.34 -11.52
CA ARG A 94 11.61 -16.44 -12.10
C ARG A 94 11.93 -15.26 -11.21
N LEU A 95 10.91 -14.57 -10.68
CA LEU A 95 11.11 -13.46 -9.76
C LEU A 95 11.97 -13.87 -8.55
N LYS A 96 11.70 -15.07 -8.00
CA LYS A 96 12.48 -15.63 -6.88
C LYS A 96 13.95 -15.95 -7.25
N ARG A 97 14.23 -16.24 -8.52
CA ARG A 97 15.57 -16.62 -9.00
C ARG A 97 16.36 -15.46 -9.58
N ASP A 98 15.76 -14.28 -9.70
CA ASP A 98 16.47 -13.08 -10.14
C ASP A 98 17.61 -12.78 -9.16
N ILE A 99 18.79 -12.45 -9.68
CA ILE A 99 20.00 -12.22 -8.87
C ILE A 99 20.21 -10.71 -8.64
N GLU A 100 19.69 -9.86 -9.53
CA GLU A 100 19.99 -8.43 -9.54
C GLU A 100 19.11 -7.64 -8.56
N LYS A 101 17.87 -8.08 -8.34
CA LYS A 101 16.90 -7.38 -7.48
C LYS A 101 17.04 -7.74 -6.00
N GLY A 102 16.72 -6.80 -5.12
CA GLY A 102 16.72 -7.00 -3.66
C GLY A 102 15.65 -8.01 -3.21
N ASN A 103 15.83 -8.61 -2.03
CA ASN A 103 14.87 -9.60 -1.52
C ASN A 103 13.48 -8.99 -1.27
N ASP A 104 13.40 -7.76 -0.77
CA ASP A 104 12.13 -7.09 -0.47
C ASP A 104 11.35 -6.78 -1.76
N GLN A 105 12.04 -6.32 -2.80
CA GLN A 105 11.47 -6.11 -4.13
C GLN A 105 10.93 -7.41 -4.74
N LYS A 106 11.59 -8.55 -4.50
CA LYS A 106 11.11 -9.87 -4.96
C LYS A 106 9.88 -10.33 -4.19
N LEU A 107 9.87 -10.13 -2.88
CA LEU A 107 8.75 -10.49 -2.03
C LEU A 107 7.51 -9.68 -2.43
N GLU A 108 7.67 -8.36 -2.56
CA GLU A 108 6.60 -7.45 -2.94
C GLU A 108 6.06 -7.75 -4.35
N ALA A 109 6.94 -7.96 -5.33
CA ALA A 109 6.53 -8.36 -6.68
C ALA A 109 5.77 -9.71 -6.69
N MET A 110 6.13 -10.64 -5.81
CA MET A 110 5.41 -11.91 -5.66
C MET A 110 4.02 -11.71 -5.04
N MET A 111 3.89 -10.82 -4.05
CA MET A 111 2.61 -10.49 -3.43
C MET A 111 1.68 -9.78 -4.41
N ILE A 112 2.21 -8.85 -5.21
CA ILE A 112 1.46 -8.19 -6.29
C ILE A 112 0.91 -9.24 -7.28
N ILE A 113 1.70 -10.25 -7.66
CA ILE A 113 1.19 -11.35 -8.52
C ILE A 113 0.03 -12.11 -7.88
N ASP A 114 0.04 -12.30 -6.56
CA ASP A 114 -1.04 -12.99 -5.86
C ASP A 114 -2.34 -12.17 -5.82
N GLU A 115 -2.22 -10.85 -5.83
CA GLU A 115 -3.35 -9.91 -5.79
C GLU A 115 -3.93 -9.60 -7.18
N LEU A 116 -3.15 -9.86 -8.25
CA LEU A 116 -3.56 -9.55 -9.62
C LEU A 116 -4.71 -10.45 -10.12
N PRO A 117 -5.72 -9.88 -10.80
CA PRO A 117 -6.73 -10.65 -11.51
C PRO A 117 -6.10 -11.60 -12.54
N THR A 118 -6.66 -12.81 -12.69
CA THR A 118 -6.10 -13.86 -13.57
C THR A 118 -6.03 -13.49 -15.06
N ASP A 119 -6.73 -12.44 -15.45
CA ASP A 119 -6.82 -11.87 -16.79
C ASP A 119 -5.81 -10.72 -17.02
N LEU A 120 -5.25 -10.15 -15.96
CA LEU A 120 -4.26 -9.08 -16.05
C LEU A 120 -2.84 -9.66 -16.15
N ASN A 121 -2.13 -9.35 -17.24
CA ASN A 121 -0.79 -9.87 -17.49
C ASN A 121 0.22 -8.71 -17.47
N LEU A 122 1.12 -8.71 -16.48
CA LEU A 122 2.21 -7.75 -16.36
C LEU A 122 3.55 -8.42 -16.66
N ASN A 123 4.49 -7.66 -17.23
CA ASN A 123 5.84 -8.16 -17.44
C ASN A 123 6.65 -8.10 -16.13
N ASP A 124 7.73 -8.87 -16.07
CA ASP A 124 8.61 -8.93 -14.89
C ASP A 124 9.22 -7.56 -14.57
N ALA A 125 9.55 -6.75 -15.59
CA ALA A 125 10.06 -5.38 -15.40
C ALA A 125 9.02 -4.42 -14.80
N ASP A 126 7.80 -4.45 -15.34
CA ASP A 126 6.68 -3.62 -14.85
C ASP A 126 6.31 -4.01 -13.41
N LEU A 127 6.33 -5.31 -13.08
CA LEU A 127 6.10 -5.80 -11.72
C LEU A 127 7.15 -5.29 -10.73
N PHE A 128 8.43 -5.27 -11.12
CA PHE A 128 9.48 -4.73 -10.26
C PHE A 128 9.41 -3.21 -10.12
N GLU A 129 8.98 -2.49 -11.16
CA GLU A 129 8.75 -1.04 -11.08
C GLU A 129 7.58 -0.72 -10.14
N ILE A 130 6.50 -1.50 -10.21
CA ILE A 130 5.37 -1.40 -9.27
C ILE A 130 5.83 -1.75 -7.86
N ALA A 131 6.55 -2.85 -7.66
CA ALA A 131 7.07 -3.23 -6.34
C ALA A 131 7.99 -2.15 -5.75
N GLU A 132 8.88 -1.57 -6.56
CA GLU A 132 9.78 -0.49 -6.12
C GLU A 132 9.01 0.78 -5.77
N THR A 133 7.98 1.13 -6.54
CA THR A 133 7.12 2.29 -6.23
C THR A 133 6.24 2.04 -5.01
N THR A 134 5.71 0.84 -4.81
CA THR A 134 4.95 0.43 -3.63
C THR A 134 5.80 0.51 -2.36
N ILE A 135 7.03 -0.01 -2.40
CA ILE A 135 7.98 0.08 -1.27
C ILE A 135 8.36 1.53 -1.01
N LYS A 136 8.68 2.30 -2.07
CA LYS A 136 9.09 3.70 -1.92
C LYS A 136 8.00 4.60 -1.34
N LEU A 137 6.73 4.29 -1.64
CA LEU A 137 5.56 5.05 -1.18
C LEU A 137 4.92 4.46 0.08
N ASP A 138 5.46 3.37 0.64
CA ASP A 138 4.93 2.69 1.82
C ASP A 138 3.41 2.40 1.75
N LEU A 139 2.89 2.08 0.55
CA LEU A 139 1.44 2.00 0.32
C LEU A 139 0.74 0.93 1.18
N ARG A 140 1.42 -0.17 1.49
CA ARG A 140 0.88 -1.22 2.38
C ARG A 140 0.69 -0.73 3.81
N ILE A 141 1.62 0.07 4.30
CA ILE A 141 1.54 0.67 5.64
C ILE A 141 0.32 1.59 5.70
N HIS A 142 0.05 2.35 4.63
CA HIS A 142 -1.15 3.18 4.55
C HIS A 142 -2.45 2.36 4.56
N ASP A 143 -2.53 1.25 3.82
CA ASP A 143 -3.70 0.37 3.83
C ASP A 143 -3.95 -0.30 5.20
N GLU A 144 -2.88 -0.68 5.90
CA GLU A 144 -2.97 -1.25 7.25
C GLU A 144 -3.45 -0.20 8.27
N LEU A 145 -2.87 1.01 8.23
CA LEU A 145 -3.27 2.13 9.07
C LEU A 145 -4.71 2.57 8.80
N ASP A 146 -5.15 2.57 7.54
CA ASP A 146 -6.53 2.90 7.18
C ASP A 146 -7.52 1.86 7.74
N LYS A 147 -7.19 0.57 7.68
CA LYS A 147 -8.01 -0.49 8.30
C LYS A 147 -8.09 -0.33 9.82
N GLU A 148 -6.95 -0.06 10.47
CA GLU A 148 -6.90 0.18 11.92
C GLU A 148 -7.72 1.43 12.30
N LEU A 149 -7.64 2.48 11.49
CA LEU A 149 -8.45 3.69 11.70
C LEU A 149 -9.94 3.43 11.54
N GLU A 150 -10.36 2.65 10.54
CA GLU A 150 -11.76 2.27 10.35
C GLU A 150 -12.27 1.36 11.48
N GLU A 151 -11.42 0.49 12.03
CA GLU A 151 -11.69 -0.27 13.25
C GLU A 151 -11.93 0.66 14.44
N ILE A 152 -11.00 1.58 14.72
CA ILE A 152 -11.11 2.54 15.83
C ILE A 152 -12.37 3.41 15.66
N LYS A 153 -12.68 3.89 14.43
CA LYS A 153 -13.89 4.67 14.16
C LYS A 153 -15.17 3.88 14.42
N ARG A 154 -15.20 2.60 14.04
CA ARG A 154 -16.34 1.72 14.28
C ARG A 154 -16.54 1.48 15.78
N ASP A 155 -15.48 1.20 16.51
CA ASP A 155 -15.52 1.04 17.97
C ASP A 155 -16.00 2.32 18.64
N PHE A 156 -15.51 3.48 18.17
CA PHE A 156 -15.94 4.77 18.67
C PHE A 156 -17.43 4.99 18.42
N ALA A 157 -17.89 4.75 17.19
CA ALA A 157 -19.29 4.88 16.83
C ALA A 157 -20.18 3.96 17.68
N GLU A 158 -19.70 2.75 17.98
CA GLU A 158 -20.39 1.82 18.87
C GLU A 158 -20.52 2.34 20.30
N LEU A 159 -19.44 2.89 20.87
CA LEU A 159 -19.46 3.52 22.19
C LEU A 159 -20.41 4.73 22.24
N LEU A 160 -20.64 5.40 21.12
CA LEU A 160 -21.53 6.56 21.01
C LEU A 160 -22.99 6.21 20.66
N LYS A 161 -23.34 4.95 20.36
CA LYS A 161 -24.70 4.54 19.90
C LYS A 161 -25.84 4.98 20.82
N ASN A 162 -25.58 5.14 22.12
CA ASN A 162 -26.58 5.48 23.12
C ASN A 162 -26.65 6.99 23.42
N ILE A 163 -25.87 7.82 22.73
CA ILE A 163 -25.77 9.26 22.95
C ILE A 163 -26.59 10.00 21.88
N ASN A 164 -27.28 11.07 22.29
CA ASN A 164 -28.11 11.86 21.37
C ASN A 164 -27.29 12.46 20.22
N GLU A 165 -27.81 12.39 18.99
CA GLU A 165 -27.17 12.96 17.79
C GLU A 165 -26.91 14.48 17.91
N GLU A 166 -27.76 15.20 18.65
CA GLU A 166 -27.58 16.64 18.90
C GLU A 166 -26.35 16.92 19.77
N ASP A 167 -26.06 16.04 20.74
CA ASP A 167 -24.87 16.14 21.59
C ASP A 167 -23.60 15.75 20.80
N ILE A 168 -23.70 14.77 19.90
CA ILE A 168 -22.62 14.39 18.96
C ILE A 168 -22.26 15.57 18.04
N GLY A 169 -23.26 16.24 17.45
CA GLY A 169 -23.05 17.40 16.60
C GLY A 169 -22.37 18.58 17.32
N ARG A 170 -22.58 18.71 18.63
CA ARG A 170 -21.97 19.76 19.47
C ARG A 170 -20.49 19.51 19.79
N LEU A 171 -19.93 18.31 19.54
CA LEU A 171 -18.49 18.08 19.66
C LEU A 171 -17.67 18.57 18.48
N GLY A 172 -18.30 18.79 17.31
CA GLY A 172 -17.63 19.27 16.11
C GLY A 172 -16.41 18.42 15.75
N MET A 173 -15.25 19.05 15.58
CA MET A 173 -14.03 18.38 15.12
C MET A 173 -13.45 17.34 16.11
N LEU A 174 -13.87 17.33 17.38
CA LEU A 174 -13.38 16.35 18.37
C LEU A 174 -13.75 14.92 18.00
N GLN A 175 -14.92 14.72 17.37
CA GLN A 175 -15.35 13.40 16.91
C GLN A 175 -14.39 12.79 15.89
N LEU A 176 -13.74 13.63 15.07
CA LEU A 176 -12.74 13.20 14.10
C LEU A 176 -11.35 13.04 14.75
N HIS A 177 -10.99 13.92 15.69
CA HIS A 177 -9.66 13.94 16.29
C HIS A 177 -9.43 12.83 17.30
N ILE A 178 -10.48 12.38 18.02
CA ILE A 178 -10.37 11.30 19.01
C ILE A 178 -9.84 10.00 18.35
N PRO A 179 -10.47 9.45 17.30
CA PRO A 179 -9.97 8.26 16.62
C PRO A 179 -8.54 8.42 16.08
N ILE A 180 -8.23 9.60 15.52
CA ILE A 180 -6.90 9.88 14.94
C ILE A 180 -5.81 9.84 16.01
N ILE A 181 -6.06 10.40 17.19
CA ILE A 181 -5.07 10.42 18.28
C ILE A 181 -4.93 9.05 18.92
N THR A 182 -6.02 8.28 19.00
CA THR A 182 -5.97 6.87 19.40
C THR A 182 -5.06 6.07 18.45
N LEU A 183 -5.23 6.23 17.13
CA LEU A 183 -4.36 5.61 16.13
C LEU A 183 -2.89 6.06 16.28
N HIS A 184 -2.64 7.36 16.42
CA HIS A 184 -1.27 7.84 16.59
C HIS A 184 -0.59 7.23 17.82
N LEU A 185 -1.34 7.02 18.91
CA LEU A 185 -0.80 6.38 20.11
C LEU A 185 -0.62 4.87 19.94
N SER A 186 -1.56 4.16 19.30
CA SER A 186 -1.41 2.72 19.03
C SER A 186 -0.16 2.45 18.18
N VAL A 187 0.02 3.22 17.11
CA VAL A 187 1.19 3.15 16.22
C VAL A 187 2.48 3.44 16.98
N LEU A 188 2.52 4.48 17.83
CA LEU A 188 3.69 4.79 18.64
C LEU A 188 4.08 3.61 19.54
N ILE A 189 3.11 2.97 20.18
CA ILE A 189 3.36 1.83 21.09
C ILE A 189 3.79 0.60 20.32
N SER A 190 3.17 0.30 19.18
CA SER A 190 3.58 -0.80 18.30
C SER A 190 5.03 -0.62 17.85
N ASN A 191 5.39 0.59 17.41
CA ASN A 191 6.75 0.92 17.01
C ASN A 191 7.76 0.78 18.16
N ILE A 192 7.41 1.22 19.38
CA ILE A 192 8.27 0.99 20.57
C ILE A 192 8.47 -0.51 20.83
N LYS A 193 7.40 -1.31 20.77
CA LYS A 193 7.47 -2.76 20.99
C LYS A 193 8.30 -3.48 19.92
N GLU A 194 8.22 -3.02 18.67
CA GLU A 194 9.03 -3.56 17.56
C GLU A 194 10.51 -3.31 17.79
N ILE A 195 10.91 -2.07 18.09
CA ILE A 195 12.33 -1.75 18.36
C ILE A 195 12.85 -2.52 19.58
N ILE A 196 12.04 -2.67 20.65
CA ILE A 196 12.43 -3.49 21.81
C ILE A 196 12.74 -4.93 21.41
N LYS A 197 11.97 -5.52 20.49
CA LYS A 197 12.22 -6.88 19.99
C LYS A 197 13.45 -6.95 19.08
N GLU A 198 13.66 -5.94 18.25
CA GLU A 198 14.81 -5.88 17.33
C GLU A 198 16.14 -5.70 18.07
N GLU A 199 16.14 -4.88 19.14
CA GLU A 199 17.33 -4.57 19.93
C GLU A 199 17.52 -5.50 21.16
N ASP A 200 16.66 -6.53 21.33
CA ASP A 200 16.65 -7.47 22.46
C ASP A 200 16.68 -6.77 23.83
N LEU A 201 15.86 -5.73 23.98
CA LEU A 201 15.75 -4.93 25.20
C LEU A 201 14.76 -5.54 26.19
N ALA A 202 14.75 -5.00 27.42
CA ALA A 202 13.80 -5.41 28.46
C ALA A 202 12.34 -5.29 27.97
N PRO A 203 11.48 -6.28 28.28
CA PRO A 203 10.13 -6.33 27.74
C PRO A 203 9.29 -5.12 28.20
N PHE A 204 8.52 -4.56 27.26
CA PHE A 204 7.62 -3.44 27.53
C PHE A 204 6.57 -3.82 28.58
N LYS A 205 6.59 -3.14 29.73
CA LYS A 205 5.70 -3.43 30.88
C LYS A 205 4.35 -2.71 30.82
N GLY A 206 4.09 -1.93 29.77
CA GLY A 206 2.90 -1.08 29.65
C GLY A 206 3.20 0.38 29.93
N LEU A 207 2.19 1.23 29.66
CA LEU A 207 2.25 2.64 29.98
C LEU A 207 1.91 2.88 31.46
N PRO A 208 2.49 3.90 32.11
CA PRO A 208 2.04 4.35 33.41
C PRO A 208 0.62 4.93 33.30
N LYS A 209 -0.23 4.62 34.27
CA LYS A 209 -1.57 5.20 34.35
C LYS A 209 -1.51 6.71 34.54
N PHE A 210 -2.51 7.43 34.03
CA PHE A 210 -2.66 8.87 34.24
C PHE A 210 -3.73 9.17 35.28
N GLU A 211 -3.72 10.40 35.82
CA GLU A 211 -4.72 10.88 36.77
C GLU A 211 -5.48 12.05 36.18
N ASP A 212 -6.82 12.00 36.18
CA ASP A 212 -7.65 12.99 35.48
C ASP A 212 -7.59 14.39 36.13
N TRP A 213 -7.40 14.47 37.45
CA TRP A 213 -7.27 15.76 38.16
C TRP A 213 -6.08 16.59 37.69
N TRP A 214 -5.04 15.96 37.12
CA TRP A 214 -3.92 16.68 36.51
C TRP A 214 -4.36 17.57 35.35
N ILE A 215 -5.37 17.15 34.60
CA ILE A 215 -5.88 17.86 33.43
C ILE A 215 -6.84 18.96 33.88
N ASP A 216 -7.73 18.64 34.82
CA ASP A 216 -8.73 19.57 35.34
C ASP A 216 -8.05 20.77 36.04
N GLU A 217 -7.07 20.49 36.90
CA GLU A 217 -6.38 21.51 37.69
C GLU A 217 -5.10 22.05 37.06
N LEU A 218 -4.76 21.69 35.82
CA LEU A 218 -3.46 21.98 35.18
C LEU A 218 -2.97 23.44 35.29
N TRP A 219 -3.90 24.41 35.35
CA TRP A 219 -3.58 25.84 35.47
C TRP A 219 -3.97 26.45 36.83
N ALA A 220 -4.67 25.70 37.67
CA ALA A 220 -5.09 26.13 39.01
C ALA A 220 -4.15 25.60 40.10
N ASN A 221 -3.45 24.49 39.83
CA ASN A 221 -2.59 23.81 40.78
C ASN A 221 -1.23 23.50 40.15
N HIS A 222 -0.15 24.02 40.75
CA HIS A 222 1.22 23.76 40.33
C HIS A 222 1.61 22.27 40.45
N GLN A 223 0.98 21.54 41.38
CA GLN A 223 1.19 20.10 41.58
C GLN A 223 0.59 19.29 40.43
N ALA A 224 -0.60 19.67 39.94
CA ALA A 224 -1.22 19.07 38.76
C ALA A 224 -0.32 19.24 37.52
N TYR A 225 0.21 20.45 37.31
CA TYR A 225 1.16 20.74 36.23
C TYR A 225 2.42 19.89 36.33
N PHE A 226 3.02 19.82 37.51
CA PHE A 226 4.26 19.10 37.72
C PHE A 226 4.07 17.58 37.60
N GLY A 227 2.98 17.04 38.14
CA GLY A 227 2.58 15.64 38.01
C GLY A 227 2.41 15.24 36.54
N LEU A 228 1.64 16.03 35.78
CA LEU A 228 1.43 15.80 34.36
C LEU A 228 2.74 15.87 33.55
N TYR A 229 3.59 16.86 33.85
CA TYR A 229 4.88 17.01 33.16
C TYR A 229 5.84 15.87 33.45
N LYS A 230 5.88 15.40 34.70
CA LYS A 230 6.66 14.20 35.07
C LYS A 230 6.12 12.95 34.38
N TRP A 231 4.81 12.76 34.37
CA TRP A 231 4.19 11.65 33.67
C TRP A 231 4.54 11.66 32.17
N LYS A 232 4.47 12.83 31.52
CA LYS A 232 4.94 13.01 30.14
C LYS A 232 6.40 12.57 29.98
N HIS A 233 7.27 12.95 30.91
CA HIS A 233 8.68 12.58 30.87
C HIS A 233 8.91 11.08 31.07
N VAL A 234 8.14 10.41 31.93
CA VAL A 234 8.21 8.95 32.11
C VAL A 234 7.91 8.24 30.79
N ILE A 235 6.83 8.61 30.09
CA ILE A 235 6.51 8.01 28.78
C ILE A 235 7.58 8.36 27.73
N SER A 236 8.09 9.60 27.74
CA SER A 236 9.19 10.01 26.86
C SER A 236 10.47 9.20 27.09
N SER A 237 10.70 8.73 28.32
CA SER A 237 11.84 7.84 28.64
C SER A 237 11.67 6.41 28.14
N LEU A 238 10.42 5.98 27.87
CA LEU A 238 10.14 4.70 27.21
C LEU A 238 10.34 4.79 25.68
N CYS A 239 10.38 6.00 25.12
CA CYS A 239 10.71 6.22 23.72
C CYS A 239 12.22 6.08 23.51
N ILE A 240 12.62 5.21 22.58
CA ILE A 240 14.01 4.88 22.28
C ILE A 240 14.57 5.93 21.30
N THR A 241 13.86 6.17 20.19
CA THR A 241 14.33 7.07 19.13
C THR A 241 13.94 8.53 19.38
N THR A 242 14.61 9.45 18.68
CA THR A 242 14.31 10.88 18.77
C THR A 242 12.97 11.20 18.11
N GLU A 243 12.63 10.46 17.06
CA GLU A 243 11.40 10.51 16.30
C GLU A 243 10.21 10.11 17.17
N GLN A 244 10.33 9.01 17.93
CA GLN A 244 9.32 8.59 18.90
C GLN A 244 9.08 9.66 19.97
N LYS A 245 10.15 10.28 20.49
CA LYS A 245 10.02 11.38 21.48
C LYS A 245 9.31 12.60 20.91
N LYS A 246 9.58 12.95 19.64
CA LYS A 246 8.87 14.04 18.93
C LYS A 246 7.40 13.68 18.71
N ALA A 247 7.12 12.47 18.23
CA ALA A 247 5.77 11.96 18.03
C ALA A 247 4.96 11.97 19.34
N TRP A 248 5.54 11.46 20.42
CA TRP A 248 4.94 11.53 21.76
C TRP A 248 4.66 12.97 22.19
N GLY A 249 5.59 13.90 21.96
CA GLY A 249 5.39 15.33 22.27
C GLY A 249 4.14 15.91 21.59
N THR A 250 3.91 15.55 20.33
CA THR A 250 2.71 15.96 19.57
C THR A 250 1.46 15.26 20.08
N ILE A 251 1.50 13.92 20.25
CA ILE A 251 0.37 13.12 20.77
C ILE A 251 -0.08 13.63 22.13
N PHE A 252 0.87 13.84 23.05
CA PHE A 252 0.61 14.37 24.39
C PHE A 252 -0.06 15.75 24.34
N SER A 253 0.45 16.66 23.50
CA SER A 253 -0.10 18.01 23.40
C SER A 253 -1.55 18.00 22.88
N ASN A 254 -1.82 17.16 21.89
CA ASN A 254 -3.16 17.00 21.34
C ASN A 254 -4.11 16.28 22.30
N TRP A 255 -3.63 15.26 23.02
CA TRP A 255 -4.39 14.55 24.05
C TRP A 255 -4.82 15.50 25.17
N VAL A 256 -3.89 16.29 25.73
CA VAL A 256 -4.20 17.32 26.74
C VAL A 256 -5.21 18.32 26.19
N PHE A 257 -5.01 18.80 24.96
CA PHE A 257 -5.96 19.75 24.34
C PHE A 257 -7.38 19.19 24.26
N MET A 258 -7.54 17.95 23.78
CA MET A 258 -8.85 17.30 23.67
C MET A 258 -9.49 17.08 25.05
N LYS A 259 -8.73 16.56 26.01
CA LYS A 259 -9.20 16.36 27.38
C LYS A 259 -9.68 17.67 28.01
N LYS A 260 -8.93 18.77 27.86
CA LYS A 260 -9.39 20.10 28.32
C LYS A 260 -10.62 20.60 27.57
N ALA A 261 -10.74 20.33 26.28
CA ALA A 261 -11.91 20.71 25.51
C ALA A 261 -13.17 19.95 25.96
N LEU A 262 -13.03 18.68 26.30
CA LEU A 262 -14.09 17.85 26.89
C LEU A 262 -14.45 18.34 28.29
N ASN A 263 -13.47 18.58 29.18
CA ASN A 263 -13.73 19.07 30.54
C ASN A 263 -14.47 20.42 30.54
N LYS A 264 -14.16 21.33 29.60
CA LYS A 264 -14.90 22.59 29.43
C LYS A 264 -16.37 22.42 29.09
N LYS A 265 -16.74 21.33 28.41
CA LYS A 265 -18.14 20.99 28.09
C LYS A 265 -18.85 20.32 29.27
N GLY A 266 -18.13 19.95 30.32
CA GLY A 266 -18.66 19.43 31.57
C GLY A 266 -19.49 18.16 31.35
N LYS A 267 -20.64 18.07 32.02
CA LYS A 267 -21.50 16.87 32.02
C LYS A 267 -21.93 16.41 30.63
N LEU A 268 -22.05 17.32 29.66
CA LEU A 268 -22.41 16.99 28.27
C LEU A 268 -21.34 16.18 27.55
N ALA A 269 -20.09 16.24 28.01
CA ALA A 269 -18.96 15.55 27.40
C ALA A 269 -18.49 14.32 28.18
N PHE A 270 -19.16 13.94 29.28
CA PHE A 270 -18.73 12.81 30.10
C PHE A 270 -18.78 11.48 29.35
N ASP A 271 -19.86 11.23 28.61
CA ASP A 271 -19.97 10.00 27.80
C ASP A 271 -18.90 9.96 26.70
N PHE A 272 -18.52 11.12 26.17
CA PHE A 272 -17.43 11.25 25.18
C PHE A 272 -16.05 11.08 25.80
N ASN A 273 -15.84 11.58 27.01
CA ASN A 273 -14.60 11.38 27.75
C ASN A 273 -14.42 9.89 28.08
N PHE A 274 -15.48 9.24 28.54
CA PHE A 274 -15.52 7.81 28.79
C PHE A 274 -15.28 6.98 27.51
N ALA A 275 -15.91 7.35 26.39
CA ALA A 275 -15.68 6.70 25.11
C ALA A 275 -14.24 6.87 24.64
N PHE A 276 -13.66 8.07 24.83
CA PHE A 276 -12.26 8.33 24.50
C PHE A 276 -11.30 7.49 25.35
N ASP A 277 -11.49 7.43 26.66
CA ASP A 277 -10.65 6.62 27.55
C ASP A 277 -10.79 5.12 27.26
N SER A 278 -12.00 4.67 26.94
CA SER A 278 -12.26 3.28 26.56
C SER A 278 -11.51 2.88 25.27
N LEU A 279 -11.50 3.77 24.26
CA LEU A 279 -10.73 3.56 23.04
C LEU A 279 -9.22 3.51 23.31
N MET A 280 -8.71 4.47 24.09
CA MET A 280 -7.29 4.54 24.42
C MET A 280 -6.85 3.30 25.19
N LYS A 281 -7.67 2.84 26.14
CA LYS A 281 -7.44 1.58 26.85
C LYS A 281 -7.42 0.39 25.89
N HIS A 282 -8.39 0.28 24.99
CA HIS A 282 -8.50 -0.88 24.09
C HIS A 282 -7.34 -0.97 23.09
N HIS A 283 -7.02 0.14 22.43
CA HIS A 283 -6.07 0.19 21.30
C HIS A 283 -4.63 0.50 21.73
N SER A 284 -4.42 1.11 22.90
CA SER A 284 -3.09 1.56 23.33
C SER A 284 -2.70 1.15 24.76
N ASN A 285 -3.57 0.45 25.50
CA ASN A 285 -3.37 0.12 26.91
C ASN A 285 -3.06 1.33 27.80
N LEU A 286 -3.49 2.53 27.39
CA LEU A 286 -3.42 3.71 28.24
C LEU A 286 -4.65 3.73 29.14
N GLU A 287 -4.43 3.74 30.45
CA GLU A 287 -5.49 3.67 31.46
C GLU A 287 -5.42 4.83 32.44
N GLU A 288 -6.59 5.23 32.93
CA GLU A 288 -6.72 6.11 34.09
C GLU A 288 -6.54 5.32 35.39
N GLU A 289 -5.94 5.94 36.41
CA GLU A 289 -5.93 5.40 37.77
C GLU A 289 -7.24 5.69 38.49
N LEU A 290 -7.88 4.63 38.98
CA LEU A 290 -9.18 4.70 39.67
C LEU A 290 -9.07 4.34 41.15
N ASP A 291 -7.97 3.72 41.60
CA ASP A 291 -7.79 3.37 43.01
C ASP A 291 -7.51 4.62 43.86
N THR A 292 -8.44 4.92 44.75
CA THR A 292 -8.36 6.07 45.67
C THR A 292 -7.12 6.05 46.54
N ASN A 293 -6.61 4.88 46.93
CA ASN A 293 -5.38 4.79 47.73
C ASN A 293 -4.16 5.17 46.89
N ASN A 294 -4.10 4.70 45.64
CA ASN A 294 -3.02 5.05 44.72
C ASN A 294 -3.03 6.54 44.40
N LEU A 295 -4.22 7.12 44.14
CA LEU A 295 -4.39 8.55 43.90
C LEU A 295 -3.87 9.39 45.07
N LYS A 296 -4.23 9.04 46.32
CA LYS A 296 -3.73 9.73 47.52
C LYS A 296 -2.22 9.59 47.71
N ILE A 297 -1.67 8.41 47.40
CA ILE A 297 -0.23 8.16 47.47
C ILE A 297 0.50 9.03 46.44
N MET A 298 0.00 9.09 45.21
CA MET A 298 0.61 9.88 44.13
C MET A 298 0.50 11.38 44.39
N GLU A 299 -0.65 11.86 44.86
CA GLU A 299 -0.82 13.23 45.32
C GLU A 299 0.24 13.60 46.38
N LYS A 300 0.43 12.73 47.37
CA LYS A 300 1.45 12.90 48.42
C LYS A 300 2.88 12.87 47.87
N ILE A 301 3.19 11.98 46.92
CA ILE A 301 4.50 11.93 46.26
C ILE A 301 4.78 13.23 45.51
N VAL A 302 3.79 13.76 44.78
CA VAL A 302 3.92 15.03 44.07
C VAL A 302 4.11 16.17 45.08
N GLN A 303 3.34 16.21 46.16
CA GLN A 303 3.53 17.15 47.28
C GLN A 303 4.96 17.08 47.84
N ASP A 304 5.44 15.90 48.20
CA ASP A 304 6.77 15.71 48.79
C ASP A 304 7.91 16.10 47.84
N ILE A 305 7.72 15.92 46.52
CA ILE A 305 8.68 16.36 45.51
C ILE A 305 8.63 17.88 45.34
N THR A 306 7.44 18.44 45.19
CA THR A 306 7.26 19.89 44.99
C THR A 306 7.77 20.70 46.18
N VAL A 307 7.64 20.20 47.42
CA VAL A 307 8.22 20.81 48.63
C VAL A 307 9.76 20.85 48.59
N LYS A 308 10.39 19.87 47.92
CA LYS A 308 11.85 19.80 47.76
C LYS A 308 12.36 20.61 46.57
N GLU A 309 11.48 20.98 45.64
CA GLU A 309 11.84 21.79 44.49
C GLU A 309 11.69 23.28 44.80
N ASP A 310 12.76 24.03 44.55
CA ASP A 310 12.74 25.48 44.64
C ASP A 310 12.20 26.05 43.32
N PHE A 311 10.91 26.40 43.31
CA PHE A 311 10.24 26.99 42.15
C PHE A 311 10.79 28.36 41.74
N HIS A 312 11.69 28.97 42.52
CA HIS A 312 12.42 30.18 42.13
C HIS A 312 13.68 29.88 41.31
N LYS A 313 14.13 28.62 41.23
CA LYS A 313 15.21 28.18 40.33
C LYS A 313 14.66 27.91 38.95
N PHE A 314 14.25 28.97 38.25
CA PHE A 314 13.82 28.90 36.86
C PHE A 314 14.92 28.28 35.97
N HIS A 315 14.56 27.30 35.15
CA HIS A 315 15.31 26.99 33.94
C HIS A 315 15.39 28.27 33.10
N LYS A 316 16.61 28.72 32.77
CA LYS A 316 17.02 30.03 32.23
C LYS A 316 16.42 30.48 30.87
N ALA A 317 15.15 30.22 30.57
CA ALA A 317 14.57 30.55 29.25
C ALA A 317 13.27 31.35 29.29
N HIS A 318 12.86 31.92 30.43
CA HIS A 318 11.79 32.92 30.44
C HIS A 318 12.33 34.27 30.90
N ASN A 319 12.81 35.06 29.92
CA ASN A 319 13.26 36.42 30.20
C ASN A 319 12.02 37.34 30.25
N ILE A 320 11.47 37.50 31.47
CA ILE A 320 10.31 38.37 31.74
C ILE A 320 10.67 39.83 31.41
N ILE A 321 11.95 40.17 31.56
CA ILE A 321 12.52 41.45 31.16
C ILE A 321 12.88 41.36 29.67
N THR A 322 11.96 41.82 28.83
CA THR A 322 12.22 41.98 27.40
C THR A 322 13.02 43.26 27.16
N LEU A 323 13.85 43.28 26.11
CA LEU A 323 14.59 44.48 25.67
C LEU A 323 13.68 45.72 25.50
N TYR A 324 12.41 45.48 25.17
CA TYR A 324 11.41 46.54 25.05
C TYR A 324 10.93 47.10 26.40
N LEU A 325 10.85 46.26 27.44
CA LEU A 325 10.52 46.69 28.79
C LEU A 325 11.64 47.58 29.36
N ASP A 326 12.90 47.23 29.12
CA ASP A 326 14.06 48.02 29.53
C ASP A 326 14.10 49.37 28.82
N PHE A 327 13.89 49.39 27.50
CA PHE A 327 13.77 50.64 26.74
C PHE A 327 12.66 51.55 27.29
N LYS A 328 11.51 50.97 27.67
CA LYS A 328 10.38 51.71 28.25
C LYS A 328 10.70 52.24 29.66
N ARG A 329 11.44 51.48 30.48
CA ARG A 329 11.87 51.87 31.83
C ARG A 329 12.87 53.02 31.78
N GLU A 330 13.84 52.99 30.87
CA GLU A 330 14.77 54.09 30.62
C GLU A 330 14.04 55.36 30.17
N LYS A 331 13.12 55.24 29.21
CA LYS A 331 12.39 56.40 28.70
C LYS A 331 11.51 57.07 29.76
N LEU A 332 11.03 56.31 30.75
CA LEU A 332 10.17 56.79 31.82
C LEU A 332 10.92 57.16 33.11
N GLY A 333 12.25 57.03 33.14
CA GLY A 333 13.06 57.32 34.33
C GLY A 333 12.71 56.46 35.54
N PHE A 334 12.24 55.22 35.32
CA PHE A 334 11.80 54.34 36.40
C PHE A 334 13.01 53.76 37.14
N THR A 335 13.10 54.02 38.46
CA THR A 335 14.09 53.41 39.36
C THR A 335 13.38 52.47 40.32
N GLU A 336 13.78 51.20 40.37
CA GLU A 336 13.20 50.20 41.28
C GLU A 336 13.54 50.61 42.73
N GLN A 337 12.51 50.84 43.55
CA GLN A 337 12.66 50.97 44.99
C GLN A 337 12.82 49.57 45.58
N SER A 338 14.03 49.24 46.03
CA SER A 338 14.26 48.11 46.92
C SER A 338 13.86 48.53 48.32
N ASP A 339 12.67 48.12 48.78
CA ASP A 339 12.35 47.90 50.20
C ASP A 339 10.89 47.43 50.31
N VAL A 340 10.68 46.15 50.63
CA VAL A 340 9.52 45.72 51.41
C VAL A 340 9.98 44.64 52.38
N GLU A 341 9.88 44.99 53.66
CA GLU A 341 10.02 44.14 54.84
C GLU A 341 9.15 42.87 54.78
N PRO A 342 9.51 41.82 55.54
CA PRO A 342 8.74 40.58 55.59
C PRO A 342 7.39 40.84 56.26
N TYR A 343 6.29 40.46 55.60
CA TYR A 343 5.01 40.31 56.28
C TYR A 343 5.12 39.14 57.27
N GLU A 344 5.13 39.46 58.56
CA GLU A 344 4.87 38.51 59.66
C GLU A 344 3.46 37.92 59.50
N LEU A 345 3.36 36.61 59.70
CA LEU A 345 2.13 35.82 59.75
C LEU A 345 1.46 35.90 61.12
#